data_AF-A0A2N5FC97-F1
#
_entry.id   AF-A0A2N5FC97-F1
#
_cell.length_a   1.000
_cell.length_b   1.000
_cell.length_c   1.000
_cell.angle_alpha   90.00
_cell.angle_beta   90.00
_cell.angle_gamma   90.00
#
_symmetry.space_group_name_H-M   'P 1'
#
loop_
_entity.id
_entity.type
_entity.pdbx_description
1 polymer ?
#
loop_
_entity_poly.entity_id
_entity_poly.type
_entity_poly.pdbx_seq_one_letter_code
_entity_poly.pdbx_strand_id
1 'polypeptide(L)'
;MAISQLVQEGISKEKILAVSLQKTSDSMKLMDSIHHSDGVSLFDTGAALATAFAVIGVSIGFRLNWGPVYWGLIGAGGGLLLGFLINFLYYKVIKKKKFDQKKKQKETEVIIVIECHDDFYKEIEKILKSNFAISIGFVR
;
A
#
# COMPACT_ATOMS: atom_id res chain seq x y z
N MET A 1 -19.98 -11.91 -15.71
CA MET A 1 -21.23 -12.66 -16.02
C MET A 1 -22.23 -12.68 -14.86
N ALA A 2 -21.80 -12.34 -13.63
CA ALA A 2 -22.66 -12.25 -12.44
C ALA A 2 -24.01 -11.54 -12.65
N ILE A 3 -24.03 -10.31 -13.21
CA ILE A 3 -25.27 -9.55 -13.40
C ILE A 3 -26.27 -10.29 -14.28
N SER A 4 -25.81 -10.93 -15.36
CA SER A 4 -26.68 -11.69 -16.26
C SER A 4 -27.27 -12.93 -15.60
N GLN A 5 -26.50 -13.61 -14.74
CA GLN A 5 -27.01 -14.77 -13.99
C GLN A 5 -28.04 -14.35 -12.94
N LEU A 6 -27.81 -13.24 -12.23
CA LEU A 6 -28.77 -12.72 -11.25
C LEU A 6 -30.12 -12.36 -11.90
N VAL A 7 -30.10 -11.80 -13.12
CA VAL A 7 -31.32 -11.50 -13.87
C VAL A 7 -32.03 -12.78 -14.34
N GLN A 8 -31.29 -13.84 -14.68
CA GLN A 8 -31.87 -15.14 -15.07
C GLN A 8 -32.53 -15.86 -13.90
N GLU A 9 -31.99 -15.70 -12.68
CA GLU A 9 -32.54 -16.25 -11.44
C GLU A 9 -33.75 -15.45 -10.89
N GLY A 10 -34.28 -14.50 -11.67
CA GLY A 10 -35.53 -13.80 -11.36
C GLY A 10 -35.38 -12.47 -10.61
N ILE A 11 -34.17 -11.95 -10.43
CA ILE A 11 -33.97 -10.62 -9.83
C ILE A 11 -34.20 -9.55 -10.89
N SER A 12 -35.18 -8.66 -10.66
CA SER A 12 -35.43 -7.53 -11.56
C SER A 12 -34.18 -6.64 -11.65
N LYS A 13 -33.85 -6.20 -12.87
CA LYS A 13 -32.72 -5.29 -13.13
C LYS A 13 -32.79 -4.00 -12.31
N GLU A 14 -34.00 -3.60 -11.93
CA GLU A 14 -34.30 -2.42 -11.12
C GLU A 14 -33.75 -2.54 -9.69
N LYS A 15 -33.54 -3.77 -9.21
CA LYS A 15 -33.02 -4.08 -7.87
C LYS A 15 -31.52 -4.30 -7.83
N ILE A 16 -30.82 -4.11 -8.95
CA ILE A 16 -29.37 -4.32 -9.06
C ILE A 16 -28.72 -2.98 -9.42
N LEU A 17 -27.96 -2.44 -8.47
CA LEU A 17 -27.14 -1.25 -8.67
C LEU A 17 -25.68 -1.66 -8.82
N ALA A 18 -25.09 -1.45 -9.99
CA ALA A 18 -23.66 -1.66 -10.22
C ALA A 18 -22.94 -0.31 -10.35
N VAL A 19 -22.03 -0.03 -9.43
CA VAL A 19 -21.25 1.22 -9.41
C VAL A 19 -19.78 0.89 -9.64
N SER A 20 -19.21 1.46 -10.70
CA SER A 20 -17.77 1.38 -10.96
C SER A 20 -17.03 2.32 -10.01
N LEU A 21 -16.12 1.77 -9.19
CA LEU A 21 -15.26 2.58 -8.35
C LEU A 21 -14.11 3.13 -9.19
N GLN A 22 -14.17 4.44 -9.45
CA GLN A 22 -13.02 5.14 -9.97
C GLN A 22 -12.06 5.42 -8.82
N LYS A 23 -10.89 4.76 -8.83
CA LYS A 23 -9.83 5.04 -7.86
C LYS A 23 -9.36 6.48 -8.05
N THR A 24 -9.75 7.38 -7.15
CA THR A 24 -9.16 8.71 -7.04
C THR A 24 -7.68 8.50 -6.80
N SER A 25 -6.83 8.92 -7.72
CA SER A 25 -5.39 8.79 -7.57
C SER A 25 -4.94 9.79 -6.51
N ASP A 26 -5.06 9.40 -5.24
CA ASP A 26 -4.61 10.26 -4.17
C ASP A 26 -3.09 10.37 -4.25
N SER A 27 -2.65 11.62 -4.37
CA SER A 27 -1.29 12.03 -4.69
C SER A 27 -0.36 11.97 -3.47
N MET A 28 -0.77 11.30 -2.38
CA MET A 28 -0.07 11.27 -1.09
C MET A 28 0.75 10.00 -0.81
N LYS A 29 1.23 9.29 -1.85
CA LYS A 29 2.08 8.09 -1.64
C LYS A 29 3.45 8.32 -1.02
N LEU A 30 3.87 9.57 -0.81
CA LEU A 30 5.13 9.90 -0.14
C LEU A 30 4.95 10.01 1.39
N MET A 31 3.75 10.34 1.88
CA MET A 31 3.50 10.54 3.31
C MET A 31 2.90 9.31 4.00
N ASP A 32 2.29 8.38 3.27
CA ASP A 32 1.82 7.10 3.85
C ASP A 32 2.97 6.20 4.32
N SER A 33 4.20 6.34 3.78
CA SER A 33 5.34 5.53 4.23
C SER A 33 5.76 5.79 5.68
N ILE A 34 5.30 6.90 6.27
CA ILE A 34 5.52 7.23 7.69
C ILE A 34 4.44 6.57 8.57
N HIS A 35 3.30 6.17 7.98
CA HIS A 35 2.14 5.66 8.69
C HIS A 35 1.75 4.21 8.36
N HIS A 36 2.42 3.56 7.40
CA HIS A 36 2.03 2.23 6.96
C HIS A 36 2.75 1.11 7.72
N SER A 37 1.96 0.16 8.20
CA SER A 37 2.31 -1.14 8.79
C SER A 37 3.08 -2.10 7.85
N ASP A 38 3.67 -1.58 6.77
CA ASP A 38 4.39 -2.35 5.73
C ASP A 38 5.81 -2.79 6.18
N GLY A 39 6.22 -2.51 7.41
CA GLY A 39 7.49 -3.02 7.99
C GLY A 39 8.77 -2.42 7.40
N VAL A 40 8.68 -1.58 6.36
CA VAL A 40 9.80 -0.87 5.74
C VAL A 40 9.56 0.64 5.84
N SER A 41 9.76 1.19 7.03
CA SER A 41 9.74 2.65 7.22
C SER A 41 11.06 3.24 6.73
N LEU A 42 10.98 4.28 5.88
CA LEU A 42 12.19 4.98 5.40
C LEU A 42 13.05 5.50 6.55
N PHE A 43 12.39 5.87 7.63
CA PHE A 43 13.01 6.37 8.84
C PHE A 43 13.76 5.27 9.60
N ASP A 44 13.23 4.05 9.64
CA ASP A 44 13.84 2.93 10.37
C ASP A 44 15.16 2.50 9.73
N THR A 45 15.19 2.37 8.40
CA THR A 45 16.45 2.09 7.68
C THR A 45 17.46 3.23 7.82
N GLY A 46 17.01 4.48 7.77
CA GLY A 46 17.86 5.65 7.96
C GLY A 46 18.45 5.73 9.38
N ALA A 47 17.64 5.45 10.40
CA ALA A 47 18.05 5.44 11.80
C ALA A 47 19.05 4.31 12.11
N ALA A 48 18.85 3.11 11.54
CA ALA A 48 19.78 2.00 11.67
C ALA A 48 21.15 2.33 11.07
N LEU A 49 21.18 2.88 9.84
CA LEU A 49 22.43 3.32 9.21
C LEU A 49 23.09 4.46 9.99
N ALA A 50 22.32 5.46 10.41
CA ALA A 50 22.83 6.57 11.21
C ALA A 50 23.54 6.07 12.48
N THR A 51 22.92 5.12 13.19
CA THR A 51 23.49 4.55 14.41
C THR A 51 24.80 3.79 14.11
N ALA A 52 24.83 2.96 13.07
CA ALA A 52 26.03 2.22 12.68
C ALA A 52 27.19 3.17 12.31
N PHE A 53 26.93 4.17 11.48
CA PHE A 53 27.94 5.17 11.10
C PHE A 53 28.35 6.08 12.26
N ALA A 54 27.45 6.36 13.21
CA ALA A 54 27.77 7.10 14.42
C ALA A 54 28.78 6.34 15.29
N VAL A 55 28.56 5.05 15.52
CA VAL A 55 29.48 4.22 16.33
C VAL A 55 30.86 4.13 15.67
N ILE A 56 30.90 3.94 14.35
CA ILE A 56 32.17 3.97 13.58
C ILE A 56 32.84 5.35 13.68
N GLY A 57 32.07 6.44 13.51
CA GLY A 57 32.55 7.81 13.58
C GLY A 57 33.11 8.17 14.95
N VAL A 58 32.45 7.74 16.04
CA VAL A 58 32.96 7.88 17.41
C VAL A 58 34.26 7.12 17.59
N SER A 59 34.32 5.86 17.11
CA SER A 59 35.49 4.99 17.26
C SER A 59 36.73 5.56 16.58
N ILE A 60 36.56 6.09 15.36
CA ILE A 60 37.63 6.77 14.62
C ILE A 60 37.93 8.14 15.25
N GLY A 61 36.90 8.85 15.71
CA GLY A 61 37.01 10.18 16.31
C GLY A 61 37.84 10.25 17.59
N PHE A 62 38.01 9.13 18.33
CA PHE A 62 38.97 9.05 19.44
C PHE A 62 40.44 9.27 19.00
N ARG A 63 40.75 9.09 17.72
CA ARG A 63 42.10 9.30 17.15
C ARG A 63 42.27 10.68 16.50
N LEU A 64 41.19 11.46 16.32
CA LEU A 64 41.24 12.74 15.60
C LEU A 64 41.11 13.93 16.55
N ASN A 65 41.77 15.04 16.18
CA ASN A 65 41.90 16.24 17.02
C ASN A 65 40.57 16.91 17.40
N TRP A 66 39.51 16.74 16.61
CA TRP A 66 38.19 17.31 16.92
C TRP A 66 37.41 16.46 17.94
N GLY A 67 37.89 15.25 18.27
CA GLY A 67 37.31 14.39 19.29
C GLY A 67 36.13 13.53 18.82
N PRO A 68 35.77 12.50 19.62
CA PRO A 68 34.81 11.47 19.24
C PRO A 68 33.39 11.99 19.02
N VAL A 69 32.98 13.05 19.73
CA VAL A 69 31.62 13.61 19.66
C VAL A 69 31.33 14.22 18.28
N TYR A 70 32.25 15.03 17.75
CA TYR A 70 32.06 15.70 16.47
C TYR A 70 32.06 14.69 15.31
N TRP A 71 32.99 13.74 15.31
CA TRP A 71 33.05 12.69 14.28
C TRP A 71 31.89 11.71 14.36
N GLY A 72 31.39 11.41 15.56
CA GLY A 72 30.17 10.65 15.77
C GLY A 72 28.93 11.33 15.18
N LEU A 73 28.79 12.65 15.39
CA LEU A 73 27.66 13.42 14.87
C LEU A 73 27.70 13.53 13.33
N ILE A 74 28.89 13.72 12.76
CA ILE A 74 29.11 13.71 11.30
C ILE A 74 28.79 12.32 10.73
N GLY A 75 29.21 11.26 11.41
CA GLY A 75 28.88 9.88 11.04
C GLY A 75 27.37 9.62 11.08
N ALA A 76 26.69 10.04 12.13
CA ALA A 76 25.24 9.91 12.27
C ALA A 76 24.49 10.66 11.15
N GLY A 77 24.84 11.92 10.92
CA GLY A 77 24.25 12.74 9.87
C GLY A 77 24.51 12.19 8.47
N GLY A 78 25.75 11.75 8.21
CA GLY A 78 26.13 11.11 6.96
C GLY A 78 25.38 9.80 6.73
N GLY A 79 25.30 8.94 7.74
CA GLY A 79 24.57 7.67 7.68
C GLY A 79 23.07 7.85 7.44
N LEU A 80 22.45 8.83 8.09
CA LEU A 80 21.04 9.17 7.88
C LEU A 80 20.79 9.66 6.45
N LEU A 81 21.65 10.56 5.94
CA LEU A 81 21.55 11.06 4.57
C LEU A 81 21.77 9.96 3.54
N LEU A 82 22.76 9.08 3.75
CA LEU A 82 23.03 7.95 2.86
C LEU A 82 21.86 6.97 2.85
N GLY A 83 21.33 6.62 4.03
CA GLY A 83 20.17 5.75 4.16
C GLY A 83 18.93 6.31 3.48
N PHE A 84 18.68 7.62 3.64
CA PHE A 84 17.62 8.31 2.93
C PHE A 84 17.82 8.30 1.41
N LEU A 85 19.05 8.55 0.94
CA LEU A 85 19.37 8.59 -0.49
C LEU A 85 19.21 7.21 -1.15
N ILE A 86 19.71 6.16 -0.51
CA ILE A 86 19.57 4.77 -0.98
C ILE A 86 18.10 4.40 -1.10
N ASN A 87 17.32 4.72 -0.07
CA ASN A 87 15.90 4.38 -0.05
C ASN A 87 15.10 5.22 -1.06
N PHE A 88 15.43 6.50 -1.20
CA PHE A 88 14.83 7.36 -2.22
C PHE A 88 15.12 6.86 -3.64
N LEU A 89 16.36 6.43 -3.91
CA LEU A 89 16.73 5.82 -5.19
C LEU A 89 16.01 4.49 -5.40
N TYR A 90 15.95 3.63 -4.37
CA TYR A 90 15.20 2.37 -4.40
C TYR A 90 13.72 2.61 -4.75
N TYR A 91 13.05 3.53 -4.05
CA TYR A 91 11.66 3.88 -4.30
C TYR A 91 11.46 4.47 -5.70
N LYS A 92 12.32 5.40 -6.12
CA LYS A 92 12.19 6.07 -7.42
C LYS A 92 12.45 5.11 -8.60
N VAL A 93 13.39 4.18 -8.48
CA VAL A 93 13.75 3.25 -9.56
C VAL A 93 12.81 2.05 -9.61
N ILE A 94 12.51 1.42 -8.47
CA ILE A 94 11.73 0.18 -8.42
C ILE A 94 10.22 0.47 -8.41
N LYS A 95 9.78 1.53 -7.72
CA LYS A 95 8.35 1.86 -7.67
C LYS A 95 7.87 2.47 -9.00
N LYS A 96 8.72 3.15 -9.78
CA LYS A 96 8.37 3.52 -11.18
C LYS A 96 8.09 2.29 -12.05
N LYS A 97 8.98 1.27 -12.02
CA LYS A 97 8.75 0.01 -12.74
C LYS A 97 7.47 -0.70 -12.28
N LYS A 98 7.19 -0.76 -10.98
CA LYS A 98 5.96 -1.36 -10.44
C LYS A 98 4.71 -0.51 -10.75
N PHE A 99 4.81 0.81 -10.84
CA PHE A 99 3.69 1.69 -11.17
C PHE A 99 3.29 1.58 -12.65
N ASP A 100 4.27 1.48 -13.56
CA ASP A 100 4.01 1.24 -14.98
C ASP A 100 3.42 -0.16 -15.22
N GLN A 101 3.82 -1.17 -14.45
CA GLN A 101 3.21 -2.50 -14.50
C GLN A 101 1.81 -2.52 -13.87
N LYS A 102 1.59 -1.85 -12.74
CA LYS A 102 0.26 -1.75 -12.10
C LYS A 102 -0.74 -0.93 -12.91
N LYS A 103 -0.31 0.04 -13.73
CA LYS A 103 -1.21 0.76 -14.65
C LYS A 103 -1.87 -0.16 -15.70
N LYS A 104 -1.26 -1.31 -16.03
CA LYS A 104 -1.88 -2.32 -16.91
C LYS A 104 -2.96 -3.14 -16.21
N GLN A 105 -2.95 -3.23 -14.89
CA GLN A 105 -4.01 -3.80 -14.06
C GLN A 105 -4.83 -2.66 -13.44
N LYS A 106 -5.59 -1.94 -14.25
CA LYS A 106 -6.77 -1.26 -13.70
C LYS A 106 -7.76 -2.37 -13.33
N GLU A 107 -7.63 -2.87 -12.11
CA GLU A 107 -8.72 -3.59 -11.47
C GLU A 107 -9.83 -2.55 -11.29
N THR A 108 -10.76 -2.55 -12.23
CA THR A 108 -12.02 -1.83 -12.08
C THR A 108 -12.76 -2.56 -10.98
N GLU A 109 -12.58 -2.10 -9.74
CA GLU A 109 -13.38 -2.55 -8.62
C GLU A 109 -14.82 -2.07 -8.88
N VAL A 110 -15.77 -3.00 -8.91
CA VAL A 110 -17.19 -2.70 -9.12
C VAL A 110 -17.92 -3.14 -7.86
N ILE A 111 -18.67 -2.24 -7.25
CA ILE A 111 -19.58 -2.56 -6.16
C ILE A 111 -20.94 -2.88 -6.78
N ILE A 112 -21.50 -4.03 -6.41
CA ILE A 112 -22.84 -4.44 -6.81
C ILE A 112 -23.71 -4.48 -5.54
N VAL A 113 -24.76 -3.67 -5.52
CA VAL A 113 -25.78 -3.67 -4.47
C VAL A 113 -27.02 -4.34 -5.03
N ILE A 114 -27.53 -5.34 -4.33
CA ILE A 114 -28.68 -6.14 -4.75
C ILE A 114 -29.73 -6.07 -3.65
N GLU A 115 -30.91 -5.56 -3.99
CA GLU A 115 -32.07 -5.63 -3.12
C GLU A 115 -32.79 -6.97 -3.35
N CYS A 116 -32.85 -7.81 -2.32
CA CYS A 116 -33.46 -9.13 -2.39
C CYS A 116 -34.17 -9.47 -1.07
N HIS A 117 -35.07 -10.44 -1.12
CA HIS A 117 -35.71 -10.98 0.08
C HIS A 117 -34.75 -11.93 0.83
N ASP A 118 -34.88 -12.06 2.14
CA ASP A 118 -34.01 -12.89 3.00
C ASP A 118 -33.87 -14.34 2.46
N ASP A 119 -34.93 -14.87 1.86
CA ASP A 119 -34.94 -16.23 1.29
C ASP A 119 -34.00 -16.41 0.09
N PHE A 120 -33.75 -15.36 -0.68
CA PHE A 120 -32.89 -15.39 -1.88
C PHE A 120 -31.41 -15.11 -1.58
N TYR A 121 -31.09 -14.68 -0.37
CA TYR A 121 -29.72 -14.31 0.01
C TYR A 121 -28.71 -15.44 -0.25
N LYS A 122 -29.03 -16.67 0.14
CA LYS A 122 -28.12 -17.83 0.00
C LYS A 122 -27.79 -18.14 -1.46
N GLU A 123 -28.76 -17.96 -2.34
CA GLU A 123 -28.60 -18.22 -3.77
C GLU A 123 -27.75 -17.13 -4.43
N ILE A 124 -28.01 -15.87 -4.10
CA ILE A 124 -27.23 -14.71 -4.55
C ILE A 124 -25.78 -14.80 -4.08
N GLU A 125 -25.57 -15.14 -2.81
CA GLU A 125 -24.22 -15.32 -2.24
C GLU A 125 -23.43 -16.37 -3.02
N LYS A 126 -24.07 -17.49 -3.37
CA LYS A 126 -23.45 -18.56 -4.16
C LYS A 126 -23.08 -18.09 -5.58
N ILE A 127 -23.95 -17.33 -6.24
CA ILE A 127 -23.71 -16.78 -7.58
C ILE A 127 -22.58 -15.76 -7.56
N LEU A 128 -22.53 -14.89 -6.56
CA LEU A 128 -21.46 -13.90 -6.41
C LEU A 128 -20.11 -14.58 -6.13
N LYS A 129 -20.09 -15.57 -5.23
CA LYS A 129 -18.88 -16.36 -4.95
C LYS A 129 -18.38 -17.12 -6.18
N SER A 130 -19.27 -17.73 -6.96
CA SER A 130 -18.89 -18.45 -8.19
C SER A 130 -18.38 -17.53 -9.29
N ASN A 131 -18.70 -16.23 -9.23
CA ASN A 131 -18.20 -15.20 -10.13
C ASN A 131 -17.03 -14.38 -9.55
N PHE A 132 -16.25 -14.96 -8.61
CA PHE A 132 -15.04 -14.35 -8.05
C PHE A 132 -15.28 -13.02 -7.30
N ALA A 133 -16.40 -12.88 -6.59
CA ALA A 133 -16.58 -11.76 -5.67
C ALA A 133 -15.47 -11.74 -4.60
N ILE A 134 -14.80 -10.60 -4.47
CA ILE A 134 -13.70 -10.40 -3.50
C ILE A 134 -14.24 -10.37 -2.06
N SER A 135 -15.40 -9.73 -1.87
CA SER A 135 -16.08 -9.64 -0.57
C SER A 135 -17.59 -9.49 -0.77
N ILE A 136 -18.37 -9.96 0.20
CA ILE A 136 -19.84 -9.89 0.23
C ILE A 136 -20.25 -9.43 1.62
N GLY A 137 -21.14 -8.45 1.69
CA GLY A 137 -21.76 -7.97 2.92
C GLY A 137 -23.28 -8.06 2.83
N PHE A 138 -23.92 -8.36 3.94
CA PHE A 138 -25.38 -8.39 4.07
C PHE A 138 -25.83 -7.30 5.05
N VAL A 139 -26.77 -6.48 4.61
CA VAL A 139 -27.40 -5.44 5.44
C VAL A 139 -28.89 -5.75 5.47
N ARG A 140 -29.46 -5.73 6.68
CA ARG A 140 -30.86 -6.07 6.95
C ARG A 140 -31.73 -4.82 6.98
#